data_AF-A0A7J4Q1L7-F1
#
_entry.id   AF-A0A7J4Q1L7-F1
#
_cell.length_a   1.000
_cell.length_b   1.000
_cell.length_c   1.000
_cell.angle_alpha   90.00
_cell.angle_beta   90.00
_cell.angle_gamma   90.00
#
_symmetry.space_group_name_H-M   'P 1'
#
loop_
_entity.id
_entity.type
_entity.pdbx_description
1 polymer ?
#
loop_
_entity_poly.entity_id
_entity_poly.type
_entity_poly.pdbx_seq_one_letter_code
_entity_poly.pdbx_strand_id
1 'polypeptide(L)'
;MERIQANDNRLIALQIPEGLKMQALEMMDTIETETSAKVVLAADPCYGACDLVHDKMKMMGVELVAHMGHSQMNIESGMPTQFIDVTYDGDPELTPVIPFL
;
A
#
# COMPACT_ATOMS: atom_id res chain seq x y z
N MET A 1 -6.20 8.01 -7.47
CA MET A 1 -7.32 8.95 -7.24
C MET A 1 -8.58 8.56 -7.98
N GLU A 2 -8.54 8.30 -9.29
CA GLU A 2 -9.75 8.00 -10.10
C GLU A 2 -10.67 6.93 -9.49
N ARG A 3 -10.10 5.82 -8.99
CA ARG A 3 -10.86 4.74 -8.35
C ARG A 3 -11.55 5.14 -7.04
N ILE A 4 -10.94 6.04 -6.29
CA ILE A 4 -11.48 6.56 -5.02
C ILE A 4 -12.69 7.43 -5.32
N GLN A 5 -12.55 8.32 -6.31
CA GLN A 5 -13.61 9.25 -6.71
C GLN A 5 -14.76 8.51 -7.42
N ALA A 6 -14.46 7.54 -8.29
CA ALA A 6 -15.47 6.79 -9.02
C ALA A 6 -16.40 5.95 -8.12
N ASN A 7 -15.88 5.48 -6.98
CA ASN A 7 -16.64 4.68 -6.03
C ASN A 7 -17.08 5.48 -4.79
N ASP A 8 -16.86 6.80 -4.77
CA ASP A 8 -17.09 7.70 -3.63
C ASP A 8 -16.54 7.16 -2.30
N ASN A 9 -15.35 6.54 -2.34
CA ASN A 9 -14.75 5.95 -1.14
C ASN A 9 -14.43 7.04 -0.10
N ARG A 10 -14.90 6.87 1.13
CA ARG A 10 -14.75 7.81 2.24
C ARG A 10 -13.66 7.41 3.22
N LEU A 11 -13.35 6.13 3.35
CA LEU A 11 -12.31 5.63 4.25
C LEU A 11 -11.44 4.58 3.54
N ILE A 12 -10.14 4.87 3.45
CA ILE A 12 -9.18 4.08 2.68
C ILE A 12 -8.04 3.68 3.59
N ALA A 13 -7.64 2.41 3.53
CA ALA A 13 -6.42 1.96 4.20
C ALA A 13 -5.24 1.94 3.24
N LEU A 14 -4.10 2.48 3.68
CA LEU A 14 -2.82 2.32 3.01
C LEU A 14 -1.99 1.25 3.70
N GLN A 15 -1.55 0.26 2.93
CA GLN A 15 -0.64 -0.78 3.38
C GLN A 15 0.67 -0.65 2.60
N ILE A 16 1.73 -0.24 3.30
CA ILE A 16 2.98 0.20 2.68
C ILE A 16 4.16 -0.46 3.43
N PRO A 17 5.19 -0.95 2.72
CA PRO A 17 6.38 -1.52 3.36
C PRO A 17 7.15 -0.47 4.16
N GLU A 18 7.85 -0.91 5.20
CA GLU A 18 8.63 -0.05 6.12
C GLU A 18 9.48 1.01 5.43
N GLY A 19 10.25 0.63 4.41
CA GLY A 19 11.15 1.53 3.69
C GLY A 19 10.46 2.62 2.86
N LEU A 20 9.14 2.55 2.71
CA LEU A 20 8.32 3.51 1.98
C LEU A 20 7.34 4.29 2.88
N LYS A 21 7.36 4.06 4.20
CA LYS A 21 6.44 4.72 5.15
C LYS A 21 6.62 6.24 5.22
N MET A 22 7.81 6.76 4.95
CA MET A 22 8.03 8.21 4.91
C MET A 22 7.28 8.84 3.73
N GLN A 23 7.42 8.24 2.54
CA GLN A 23 6.73 8.65 1.32
C GLN A 23 5.22 8.40 1.40
N ALA A 24 4.79 7.42 2.21
CA ALA A 24 3.38 7.17 2.48
C ALA A 24 2.65 8.38 3.05
N LEU A 25 3.29 9.12 3.96
CA LEU A 25 2.67 10.27 4.62
C LEU A 25 2.36 11.39 3.60
N GLU A 26 3.28 11.66 2.69
CA GLU A 26 3.06 12.64 1.62
C GLU A 26 1.91 12.21 0.70
N MET A 27 1.81 10.91 0.42
CA MET A 27 0.72 10.39 -0.38
C MET A 27 -0.63 10.43 0.36
N MET A 28 -0.65 10.19 1.68
CA MET A 28 -1.86 10.36 2.50
C MET A 28 -2.37 11.79 2.40
N ASP A 29 -1.50 12.78 2.60
CA ASP A 29 -1.86 14.20 2.49
C ASP A 29 -2.40 14.54 1.11
N THR A 30 -1.79 13.98 0.06
CA THR A 30 -2.25 14.17 -1.33
C THR A 30 -3.66 13.58 -1.53
N ILE A 31 -3.90 12.35 -1.05
CA ILE A 31 -5.21 11.69 -1.17
C ILE A 31 -6.28 12.49 -0.40
N GLU A 32 -6.00 12.92 0.82
CA GLU A 32 -6.96 13.69 1.62
C GLU A 32 -7.19 15.11 1.08
N THR A 33 -6.24 15.66 0.31
CA THR A 33 -6.38 16.98 -0.32
C THR A 33 -7.15 16.91 -1.64
N GLU A 34 -6.87 15.90 -2.47
CA GLU A 34 -7.47 15.75 -3.81
C GLU A 34 -8.79 14.99 -3.80
N THR A 35 -9.13 14.33 -2.69
CA THR A 35 -10.36 13.55 -2.54
C THR A 35 -11.02 13.86 -1.20
N SER A 36 -12.31 13.52 -1.06
CA SER A 36 -13.00 13.61 0.23
C SER A 36 -12.79 12.38 1.12
N ALA A 37 -11.82 11.52 0.78
CA ALA A 37 -11.52 10.31 1.52
C ALA A 37 -10.60 10.62 2.71
N LYS A 38 -10.79 9.88 3.80
CA LYS A 38 -9.85 9.79 4.90
C LYS A 38 -8.96 8.58 4.74
N VAL A 39 -7.69 8.73 5.12
CA VAL A 39 -6.69 7.69 4.93
C VAL A 39 -6.19 7.18 6.27
N VAL A 40 -6.21 5.86 6.45
CA VAL A 40 -5.63 5.18 7.61
C VAL A 40 -4.39 4.40 7.16
N LEU A 41 -3.25 4.66 7.81
CA LEU A 41 -2.03 3.91 7.54
C LEU A 41 -2.01 2.63 8.39
N ALA A 42 -1.87 1.47 7.74
CA ALA A 42 -1.64 0.22 8.44
C ALA A 42 -0.25 0.24 9.09
N ALA A 43 -0.21 0.41 10.41
CA ALA A 43 1.03 0.49 11.18
C ALA A 43 1.66 -0.88 11.48
N ASP A 44 0.87 -1.96 11.39
CA ASP A 44 1.35 -3.33 11.61
C ASP A 44 2.36 -3.74 10.52
N PRO A 45 3.55 -4.27 10.89
CA PRO A 45 4.45 -4.88 9.94
C PRO A 45 3.77 -6.09 9.28
N CYS A 46 3.58 -6.03 7.96
CA CYS A 46 2.95 -7.11 7.22
C CYS A 46 3.95 -8.25 6.98
N TYR A 47 3.98 -9.23 7.89
CA TYR A 47 4.93 -10.36 7.82
C TYR A 47 4.46 -11.53 6.93
N GLY A 48 3.31 -11.45 6.26
CA GLY A 48 2.88 -12.46 5.28
C GLY A 48 1.42 -12.33 4.81
N ALA A 49 1.07 -13.12 3.79
CA ALA A 49 -0.25 -13.14 3.14
C ALA A 49 -1.41 -13.69 4.01
N CYS A 50 -1.09 -14.21 5.20
CA CYS A 50 -2.03 -14.80 6.16
C CYS A 50 -2.50 -13.80 7.22
N ASP A 51 -1.84 -12.64 7.34
CA ASP A 51 -2.24 -11.55 8.23
C ASP A 51 -3.16 -10.59 7.47
N LEU A 52 -4.32 -11.12 7.06
CA LEU A 52 -5.34 -10.38 6.32
C LEU A 52 -5.96 -9.35 7.28
N VAL A 53 -5.31 -8.18 7.38
CA VAL A 53 -5.77 -7.00 8.11
C VAL A 53 -7.15 -6.53 7.61
N HIS A 54 -7.64 -7.11 6.52
CA HIS A 54 -8.95 -6.87 5.92
C HIS A 54 -10.12 -7.01 6.90
N ASP A 55 -10.12 -7.97 7.82
CA ASP A 55 -11.21 -8.08 8.81
C ASP A 55 -11.21 -6.88 9.78
N LYS A 56 -10.05 -6.48 10.30
CA LYS A 56 -9.91 -5.29 11.15
C LYS A 56 -10.27 -4.02 10.37
N MET A 57 -9.79 -3.89 9.14
CA MET A 57 -10.08 -2.75 8.26
C MET A 57 -11.57 -2.66 7.97
N LYS A 58 -12.22 -3.78 7.66
CA LYS A 58 -13.66 -3.85 7.45
C LYS A 58 -14.46 -3.50 8.71
N MET A 59 -14.01 -3.94 9.89
CA MET A 59 -14.60 -3.54 11.17
C MET A 59 -14.42 -2.05 11.47
N MET A 60 -13.33 -1.42 11.00
CA MET A 60 -13.13 0.03 11.06
C MET A 60 -13.93 0.81 10.02
N GLY A 61 -14.64 0.13 9.10
CA GLY A 61 -15.41 0.75 8.03
C GLY A 61 -14.57 1.16 6.81
N VAL A 62 -13.36 0.61 6.64
CA VAL A 62 -12.54 0.84 5.46
C VAL A 62 -13.24 0.23 4.24
N GLU A 63 -13.29 0.99 3.16
CA GLU A 63 -14.02 0.63 1.94
C GLU A 63 -13.08 0.21 0.81
N LEU A 64 -11.80 0.61 0.89
CA LEU A 64 -10.76 0.29 -0.07
C LEU A 64 -9.41 0.15 0.63
N VAL A 65 -8.64 -0.88 0.28
CA VAL A 65 -7.25 -1.03 0.69
C VAL A 65 -6.36 -0.73 -0.50
N ALA A 66 -5.46 0.25 -0.40
CA ALA A 66 -4.39 0.46 -1.35
C ALA A 66 -3.10 -0.18 -0.81
N HIS A 67 -2.70 -1.26 -1.45
CA HIS A 67 -1.55 -2.07 -1.07
C HIS A 67 -0.38 -1.77 -2.00
N MET A 68 0.71 -1.24 -1.44
CA MET A 68 1.86 -0.79 -2.22
C MET A 68 3.04 -1.74 -2.15
N GLY A 69 3.78 -1.84 -3.26
CA GLY A 69 5.07 -2.54 -3.30
C GLY A 69 4.96 -4.06 -3.43
N HIS A 70 3.75 -4.61 -3.55
CA HIS A 70 3.54 -6.02 -3.84
C HIS A 70 2.47 -6.17 -4.92
N SER A 71 2.64 -7.19 -5.75
CA SER A 71 1.64 -7.60 -6.73
C SER A 71 0.62 -8.54 -6.09
N GLN A 72 -0.59 -8.58 -6.66
CA GLN A 72 -1.65 -9.46 -6.19
C GLN A 72 -1.22 -10.93 -6.29
N MET A 73 -1.17 -11.62 -5.15
CA MET A 73 -1.12 -13.08 -5.14
C MET A 73 -2.53 -13.65 -5.32
N ASN A 74 -2.63 -14.92 -5.74
CA ASN A 74 -3.88 -15.59 -6.10
C ASN A 74 -4.75 -15.94 -4.87
N ILE A 75 -4.95 -14.97 -3.98
CA ILE A 75 -5.62 -15.06 -2.69
C ILE A 75 -6.74 -14.01 -2.69
N GLU A 76 -7.93 -14.41 -2.26
CA GLU A 76 -9.05 -13.48 -2.09
C GLU A 76 -8.81 -12.61 -0.86
N SER A 77 -8.74 -11.29 -1.07
CA SER A 77 -8.55 -10.29 -0.02
C SER A 77 -9.78 -10.11 0.91
N GLY A 78 -10.98 -10.52 0.47
CA GLY A 78 -12.20 -10.38 1.26
C GLY A 78 -12.76 -8.95 1.33
N MET A 79 -12.08 -7.95 0.75
CA MET A 79 -12.57 -6.60 0.53
C MET A 79 -11.91 -5.94 -0.71
N PRO A 80 -12.46 -4.84 -1.24
CA PRO A 80 -11.85 -4.12 -2.36
C PRO A 80 -10.41 -3.74 -2.05
N THR A 81 -9.47 -4.28 -2.83
CA THR A 81 -8.03 -4.02 -2.68
C THR A 81 -7.44 -3.65 -4.01
N GLN A 82 -6.66 -2.57 -4.00
CA GLN A 82 -5.90 -2.10 -5.12
C GLN A 82 -4.41 -2.29 -4.88
N PHE A 83 -3.79 -3.11 -5.70
CA PHE A 83 -2.34 -3.28 -5.70
C PHE A 83 -1.70 -2.18 -6.56
N ILE A 84 -0.68 -1.53 -6.01
CA ILE A 84 0.06 -0.44 -6.65
C ILE A 84 1.53 -0.85 -6.65
N ASP A 85 2.06 -1.11 -7.83
CA ASP A 85 3.47 -1.41 -8.00
C ASP A 85 4.30 -0.16 -7.69
N VAL A 86 5.39 -0.36 -6.96
CA VAL A 86 6.38 0.68 -6.68
C VAL A 86 7.67 0.29 -7.37
N THR A 87 8.11 1.10 -8.31
CA THR A 87 9.35 0.91 -9.04
C THR A 87 10.44 1.81 -8.50
N TYR A 88 11.67 1.29 -8.42
CA TYR A 88 12.85 2.09 -8.15
C TYR A 88 13.47 2.54 -9.48
N ASP A 89 13.66 3.86 -9.65
CA ASP A 89 14.20 4.48 -10.87
C ASP A 89 15.72 4.73 -10.75
N GLY A 90 16.43 3.94 -9.96
CA GLY A 90 17.89 4.01 -9.89
C GLY A 90 18.53 2.78 -10.53
N ASP A 91 19.63 3.01 -11.25
CA ASP A 91 20.51 1.92 -11.67
C ASP A 91 21.04 1.20 -10.43
N PRO A 92 20.90 -0.14 -10.32
CA PRO A 92 21.48 -0.86 -9.22
C PRO A 92 23.00 -0.73 -9.29
N GLU A 93 23.60 -0.10 -8.27
CA GLU A 93 25.05 -0.05 -8.12
C GLU A 93 25.57 -1.46 -7.84
N LEU A 94 25.98 -2.16 -8.90
CA LEU A 94 26.64 -3.45 -8.79
C LEU A 94 28.04 -3.22 -8.22
N THR A 95 28.19 -3.38 -6.90
CA THR A 95 29.52 -3.45 -6.31
C THR A 95 30.13 -4.80 -6.71
N PRO A 96 31.27 -4.84 -7.43
CA PRO A 96 31.91 -6.10 -7.78
C PRO A 96 32.32 -6.84 -6.50
N VAL A 97 31.60 -7.92 -6.19
CA VAL A 97 31.97 -8.83 -5.10
C VAL A 97 33.14 -9.70 -5.57
N ILE A 98 34.35 -9.20 -5.25
CA ILE A 98 35.65 -9.89 -5.17
C ILE A 98 36.17 -10.55 -6.48
N PRO A 99 37.22 -10.01 -7.12
CA PRO A 99 37.91 -10.65 -8.26
C PRO A 99 38.95 -11.73 -7.86
N PHE A 100 38.84 -12.36 -6.69
CA PHE A 100 39.89 -13.23 -6.12
C PHE A 100 39.46 -14.69 -5.87
N LEU A 101 38.74 -15.29 -6.81
CA LEU A 101 38.72 -16.75 -6.97
C LEU A 101 39.36 -17.14 -8.30
#